data_AF-A0A838P6T0-F1
#
_entry.id   AF-A0A838P6T0-F1
#
_cell.length_a   1.000
_cell.length_b   1.000
_cell.length_c   1.000
_cell.angle_alpha   90.00
_cell.angle_beta   90.00
_cell.angle_gamma   90.00
#
_symmetry.space_group_name_H-M   'P 1'
#
loop_
_entity.id
_entity.type
_entity.pdbx_description
1 polymer ?
#
loop_
_entity_poly.entity_id
_entity_poly.type
_entity_poly.pdbx_seq_one_letter_code
_entity_poly.pdbx_strand_id
1 'polypeptide(L)'
;MLNYIWAGLIVTSFVFALGFDARDIAGDRYRNGQPLPVTLTFPEGYDPAARRVPVEIRIEPGQYASLYRTEERPAPSYAGYLLQTQEGAQLRFAADAKLPEPLATIGKVSRSRDEELQGRLVGFTPPGATAGVVFEPVRFVKLNAIASAALDFAKTAAELAFGLIGVLALFLGMLKIAEDSGIVYALVKLVRPILRPLFPEVPADHPALGMIALNLTATVFGLGNAATPFGIKAMEELQKLNPSEDTATNSMVMLLAINTASLQLVPPVLLLALMGTGINTLIFPILTTTVLGLIVAIVATRVLGRLPGYRASDPNRRAPPPAAAEA
;
A
#
# COMPACT_ATOMS: atom_id res chain seq x y z
N MET A 1 -10.70 -15.39 -12.80
CA MET A 1 -9.28 -15.28 -13.20
C MET A 1 -8.43 -14.49 -12.21
N LEU A 2 -8.88 -13.34 -11.70
CA LEU A 2 -8.09 -12.48 -10.82
C LEU A 2 -7.64 -13.16 -9.51
N ASN A 3 -8.49 -13.99 -8.88
CA ASN A 3 -8.14 -14.70 -7.64
C ASN A 3 -6.95 -15.66 -7.79
N TYR A 4 -6.80 -16.28 -8.97
CA TYR A 4 -5.67 -17.18 -9.23
C TYR A 4 -4.35 -16.42 -9.43
N ILE A 5 -4.41 -15.21 -9.98
CA ILE A 5 -3.23 -14.34 -10.12
C ILE A 5 -2.75 -13.92 -8.73
N TRP A 6 -3.66 -13.46 -7.87
CA TRP A 6 -3.32 -13.08 -6.49
C TRP A 6 -2.80 -14.26 -5.68
N ALA A 7 -3.46 -15.42 -5.75
CA ALA A 7 -2.97 -16.63 -5.10
C ALA A 7 -1.57 -17.00 -5.61
N GLY A 8 -1.34 -16.92 -6.93
CA GLY A 8 -0.04 -17.15 -7.53
C GLY A 8 1.05 -16.21 -7.02
N LEU A 9 0.77 -14.90 -6.92
CA LEU A 9 1.70 -13.91 -6.38
C LEU A 9 2.04 -14.17 -4.91
N ILE A 10 1.03 -14.49 -4.08
CA ILE A 10 1.22 -14.81 -2.66
C ILE A 10 2.09 -16.05 -2.53
N VAL A 11 1.74 -17.15 -3.19
CA VAL A 11 2.49 -18.41 -3.14
C VAL A 11 3.92 -18.20 -3.62
N THR A 12 4.12 -17.48 -4.73
CA THR A 12 5.46 -17.18 -5.26
C THR A 12 6.29 -16.38 -4.25
N SER A 13 5.67 -15.43 -3.54
CA SER A 13 6.34 -14.64 -2.51
C SER A 13 6.80 -15.52 -1.34
N PHE A 14 5.96 -16.45 -0.87
CA PHE A 14 6.33 -17.40 0.19
C PHE A 14 7.43 -18.38 -0.24
N VAL A 15 7.37 -18.90 -1.47
CA VAL A 15 8.41 -19.77 -2.04
C VAL A 15 9.74 -19.03 -2.14
N PHE A 16 9.72 -17.77 -2.60
CA PHE A 16 10.91 -16.93 -2.65
C PHE A 16 11.48 -16.67 -1.24
N ALA A 17 10.61 -16.36 -0.27
CA ALA A 17 11.00 -16.16 1.13
C ALA A 17 11.72 -17.39 1.70
N LEU A 18 11.12 -18.57 1.50
CA LEU A 18 11.67 -19.85 1.93
C LEU A 18 13.02 -20.12 1.27
N GLY A 19 13.17 -19.85 -0.03
CA GLY A 19 14.43 -20.02 -0.74
C GLY A 19 15.56 -19.15 -0.17
N PHE A 20 15.27 -17.88 0.14
CA PHE A 20 16.24 -16.97 0.76
C PHE A 20 16.57 -17.37 2.20
N ASP A 21 15.57 -17.68 3.01
CA ASP A 21 15.81 -18.09 4.40
C ASP A 21 16.55 -19.44 4.46
N ALA A 22 16.25 -20.38 3.56
CA ALA A 22 16.99 -21.64 3.46
C ALA A 22 18.46 -21.41 3.09
N ARG A 23 18.72 -20.48 2.15
CA ARG A 23 20.08 -20.07 1.80
C ARG A 23 20.81 -19.41 2.99
N ASP A 24 20.14 -18.52 3.71
CA ASP A 24 20.70 -17.85 4.89
C ASP A 24 21.03 -18.84 6.01
N ILE A 25 20.17 -19.83 6.24
CA ILE A 25 20.38 -20.91 7.22
C ILE A 25 21.54 -21.80 6.78
N ALA A 26 21.57 -22.24 5.51
CA ALA A 26 22.64 -23.10 4.98
C ALA A 26 24.01 -22.40 4.98
N GLY A 27 24.04 -21.08 4.75
CA GLY A 27 25.25 -20.27 4.80
C GLY A 27 25.67 -19.80 6.19
N ASP A 28 24.87 -20.10 7.22
CA ASP A 28 25.01 -19.58 8.59
C ASP A 28 25.25 -18.05 8.60
N ARG A 29 24.42 -17.32 7.84
CA ARG A 29 24.58 -15.87 7.62
C ARG A 29 24.63 -15.08 8.94
N TYR A 30 23.82 -15.47 9.91
CA TYR A 30 23.66 -14.76 11.19
C TYR A 30 24.58 -15.30 12.30
N ARG A 31 25.40 -16.33 12.03
CA ARG A 31 26.34 -16.92 12.99
C ARG A 31 25.67 -17.32 14.30
N ASN A 32 24.54 -18.01 14.18
CA ASN A 32 23.71 -18.36 15.33
C ASN A 32 24.49 -19.19 16.36
N GLY A 33 24.53 -18.72 17.61
CA GLY A 33 25.26 -19.38 18.69
C GLY A 33 26.77 -19.12 18.74
N GLN A 34 27.34 -18.41 17.76
CA GLN A 34 28.75 -17.99 17.83
C GLN A 34 28.88 -16.67 18.60
N PRO A 35 29.82 -16.56 19.56
CA PRO A 35 30.03 -15.32 20.29
C PRO A 35 30.69 -14.26 19.40
N LEU A 36 30.06 -13.10 19.30
CA LEU A 36 30.68 -11.90 18.75
C LEU A 36 31.67 -11.34 19.78
N PRO A 37 32.97 -11.25 19.48
CA PRO A 37 33.92 -10.65 20.40
C PRO A 37 33.67 -9.14 20.47
N VAL A 38 33.54 -8.62 21.68
CA VAL A 38 33.38 -7.19 21.96
C VAL A 38 34.34 -6.76 23.06
N THR A 39 34.74 -5.50 23.00
CA THR A 39 35.46 -4.84 24.08
C THR A 39 34.50 -3.90 24.81
N LEU A 40 34.38 -4.06 26.11
CA LEU A 40 33.51 -3.31 26.99
C LEU A 40 34.35 -2.32 27.80
N THR A 41 33.97 -1.03 27.75
CA THR A 41 34.58 0.02 28.58
C THR A 41 33.51 0.61 29.49
N PHE A 42 33.83 0.78 30.77
CA PHE A 42 32.90 1.30 31.78
C PHE A 42 33.24 2.76 32.10
N PRO A 43 32.63 3.74 31.41
CA PRO A 43 33.00 5.16 31.58
C PRO A 43 32.76 5.68 33.00
N GLU A 44 31.77 5.13 33.70
CA GLU A 44 31.39 5.52 35.06
C GLU A 44 31.91 4.54 36.14
N GLY A 45 32.74 3.57 35.75
CA GLY A 45 33.16 2.46 36.60
C GLY A 45 32.19 1.27 36.60
N TYR A 46 32.61 0.16 37.21
CA TYR A 46 31.82 -1.07 37.28
C TYR A 46 31.28 -1.27 38.69
N ASP A 47 29.96 -1.12 38.86
CA ASP A 47 29.25 -1.47 40.10
C ASP A 47 28.52 -2.83 39.94
N PRO A 48 28.97 -3.90 40.62
CA PRO A 48 28.31 -5.21 40.54
C PRO A 48 26.93 -5.25 41.18
N ALA A 49 26.58 -4.29 42.04
CA ALA A 49 25.26 -4.22 42.68
C ALA A 49 24.21 -3.48 41.82
N ALA A 50 24.66 -2.69 40.84
CA ALA A 50 23.78 -1.97 39.95
C ALA A 50 23.11 -2.91 38.95
N ARG A 51 21.78 -2.81 38.84
CA ARG A 51 20.99 -3.62 37.89
C ARG A 51 21.32 -3.28 36.44
N ARG A 52 21.62 -2.00 36.16
CA ARG A 52 22.01 -1.48 34.85
C ARG A 52 23.35 -0.76 35.00
N VAL A 53 24.36 -1.23 34.29
CA VAL A 53 25.69 -0.62 34.28
C VAL A 53 25.94 -0.05 32.88
N PRO A 54 26.08 1.27 32.71
CA PRO A 54 26.41 1.88 31.42
C PRO A 54 27.73 1.33 30.87
N VAL A 55 27.75 1.06 29.57
CA VAL A 55 28.93 0.49 28.91
C VAL A 55 29.09 1.05 27.50
N GLU A 56 30.34 1.31 27.11
CA GLU A 56 30.71 1.52 25.73
C GLU A 56 31.16 0.20 25.10
N ILE A 57 30.52 -0.15 23.99
CA ILE A 57 30.72 -1.40 23.26
C ILE A 57 31.56 -1.10 22.03
N ARG A 58 32.76 -1.66 21.98
CA ARG A 58 33.63 -1.60 20.81
C ARG A 58 33.67 -2.96 20.13
N ILE A 59 33.45 -2.93 18.82
CA ILE A 59 33.51 -4.11 17.95
C ILE A 59 34.67 -3.90 16.99
N GLU A 60 35.67 -4.78 17.04
CA GLU A 60 36.83 -4.67 16.15
C GLU A 60 36.43 -4.96 14.69
N PRO A 61 36.65 -4.03 13.73
CA PRO A 61 36.16 -4.19 12.36
C PRO A 61 36.69 -5.44 11.65
N GLY A 62 37.94 -5.82 11.89
CA GLY A 62 38.54 -7.03 11.30
C GLY A 62 37.89 -8.32 11.82
N GLN A 63 37.59 -8.37 13.12
CA GLN A 63 36.90 -9.53 13.72
C GLN A 63 35.46 -9.60 13.24
N TYR A 64 34.78 -8.46 13.13
CA TYR A 64 33.42 -8.37 12.60
C TYR A 64 33.32 -8.88 11.15
N ALA A 65 34.17 -8.36 10.27
CA ALA A 65 34.22 -8.74 8.87
C ALA A 65 34.53 -10.24 8.69
N SER A 66 35.46 -10.78 9.49
CA SER A 66 35.80 -12.21 9.46
C SER A 66 34.65 -13.09 9.97
N LEU A 67 34.00 -12.69 11.07
CA LEU A 67 32.91 -13.47 11.67
C LEU A 67 31.72 -13.54 10.70
N TYR A 68 31.22 -12.40 10.24
CA TYR A 68 30.01 -12.33 9.41
C TYR A 68 30.26 -12.42 7.90
N ARG A 69 31.53 -12.51 7.46
CA ARG A 69 31.92 -12.54 6.05
C ARG A 69 31.29 -11.37 5.27
N THR A 70 31.45 -10.16 5.81
CA THR A 70 30.85 -8.92 5.28
C THR A 70 31.90 -7.83 5.09
N GLU A 71 31.63 -6.92 4.16
CA GLU A 71 32.45 -5.70 3.95
C GLU A 71 31.97 -4.53 4.83
N GLU A 72 30.80 -4.69 5.45
CA GLU A 72 30.21 -3.71 6.37
C GLU A 72 31.11 -3.46 7.58
N ARG A 73 31.17 -2.21 8.02
CA ARG A 73 32.03 -1.79 9.13
C ARG A 73 31.21 -1.29 10.31
N PRO A 74 31.46 -1.80 11.53
CA PRO A 74 30.84 -1.23 12.71
C PRO A 74 31.37 0.17 12.99
N ALA A 75 30.55 0.98 13.65
CA ALA A 75 30.97 2.25 14.23
C ALA A 75 32.08 2.03 15.29
N PRO A 76 32.91 3.06 15.58
CA PRO A 76 34.04 2.92 16.52
C PRO A 76 33.64 2.51 17.94
N SER A 77 32.48 2.96 18.39
CA SER A 77 31.90 2.64 19.70
C SER A 77 30.37 2.72 19.60
N TYR A 78 29.68 1.92 20.38
CA TYR A 78 28.24 1.98 20.57
C TYR A 78 27.92 2.16 22.05
N ALA A 79 26.99 3.04 22.36
CA ALA A 79 26.45 3.14 23.71
C ALA A 79 25.54 1.93 24.00
N GLY A 80 25.57 1.48 25.25
CA GLY A 80 24.73 0.40 25.73
C GLY A 80 24.75 0.29 27.25
N TYR A 81 24.17 -0.78 27.76
CA TYR A 81 24.23 -1.10 29.19
C TYR A 81 24.25 -2.61 29.42
N LEU A 82 24.89 -3.01 30.51
CA LEU A 82 24.79 -4.36 31.04
C LEU A 82 23.58 -4.45 31.95
N LEU A 83 22.71 -5.41 31.66
CA LEU A 83 21.59 -5.78 32.52
C LEU A 83 21.96 -7.08 33.25
N GLN A 84 22.07 -7.00 34.58
CA GLN A 84 22.25 -8.18 35.40
C GLN A 84 20.90 -8.90 35.57
N THR A 85 20.80 -10.14 35.07
CA THR A 85 19.61 -10.99 35.26
C THR A 85 19.97 -12.21 36.09
N GLN A 86 18.96 -12.96 36.56
CA GLN A 86 19.19 -14.20 37.32
C GLN A 86 19.89 -15.29 36.49
N GLU A 87 19.87 -15.18 35.16
CA GLU A 87 20.45 -16.15 34.20
C GLU A 87 21.84 -15.73 33.67
N GLY A 88 22.33 -14.56 34.09
CA GLY A 88 23.63 -13.99 33.73
C GLY A 88 23.55 -12.53 33.28
N ALA A 89 24.70 -11.96 32.89
CA ALA A 89 24.77 -10.61 32.36
C ALA A 89 24.30 -10.59 30.89
N GLN A 90 23.38 -9.69 30.57
CA GLN A 90 22.94 -9.40 29.21
C GLN A 90 23.52 -8.05 28.77
N LEU A 91 24.07 -8.00 27.56
CA LEU A 91 24.48 -6.75 26.92
C LEU A 91 23.32 -6.22 26.07
N ARG A 92 22.96 -4.95 26.26
CA ARG A 92 21.97 -4.24 25.45
C ARG A 92 22.60 -3.05 24.76
N PHE A 93 22.38 -2.94 23.45
CA PHE A 93 22.75 -1.78 22.66
C PHE A 93 21.67 -0.71 22.79
N ALA A 94 22.05 0.57 22.70
CA ALA A 94 21.08 1.66 22.67
C ALA A 94 20.10 1.51 21.49
N ALA A 95 18.84 1.88 21.69
CA ALA A 95 17.77 1.70 20.71
C ALA A 95 18.00 2.47 19.39
N ASP A 96 18.72 3.60 19.45
CA ASP A 96 19.07 4.44 18.31
C ASP A 96 20.40 4.06 17.64
N ALA A 97 21.05 2.99 18.10
CA ALA A 97 22.31 2.52 17.55
C ALA A 97 22.16 2.09 16.07
N LYS A 98 22.90 2.76 15.19
CA LYS A 98 22.98 2.42 13.75
C LYS A 98 23.93 1.24 13.55
N LEU A 99 23.39 0.03 13.70
CA LEU A 99 24.14 -1.21 13.53
C LEU A 99 24.33 -1.56 12.04
N PRO A 100 25.50 -2.11 11.63
CA PRO A 100 25.71 -2.64 10.29
C PRO A 100 24.98 -3.98 10.08
N GLU A 101 24.82 -4.40 8.83
CA GLU A 101 24.37 -5.76 8.51
C GLU A 101 25.50 -6.79 8.77
N PRO A 102 25.20 -7.96 9.36
CA PRO A 102 23.87 -8.50 9.67
C PRO A 102 23.31 -8.14 11.06
N LEU A 103 24.03 -7.39 11.91
CA LEU A 103 23.58 -7.04 13.27
C LEU A 103 22.28 -6.25 13.28
N ALA A 104 22.06 -5.37 12.29
CA ALA A 104 20.81 -4.64 12.13
C ALA A 104 19.62 -5.60 11.96
N THR A 105 19.76 -6.63 11.13
CA THR A 105 18.73 -7.66 10.96
C THR A 105 18.54 -8.49 12.23
N ILE A 106 19.63 -8.88 12.92
CA ILE A 106 19.55 -9.59 14.20
C ILE A 106 18.79 -8.75 15.23
N GLY A 107 19.10 -7.46 15.34
CA GLY A 107 18.39 -6.53 16.24
C GLY A 107 16.91 -6.39 15.90
N LYS A 108 16.55 -6.35 14.61
CA LYS A 108 15.13 -6.27 14.17
C LYS A 108 14.33 -7.53 14.48
N VAL A 109 14.93 -8.72 14.36
CA VAL A 109 14.23 -10.00 14.57
C VAL A 109 14.19 -10.37 16.04
N SER A 110 15.28 -10.09 16.76
CA SER A 110 15.42 -10.39 18.19
C SER A 110 14.93 -9.24 19.08
N ARG A 111 14.14 -8.28 18.55
CA ARG A 111 13.66 -7.10 19.29
C ARG A 111 13.03 -7.53 20.61
N SER A 112 13.55 -6.96 21.70
CA SER A 112 12.83 -6.95 22.97
C SER A 112 11.68 -5.94 22.91
N ARG A 113 10.84 -5.91 23.95
CA ARG A 113 9.75 -4.93 24.10
C ARG A 113 10.23 -3.46 24.00
N ASP A 114 11.51 -3.23 24.23
CA ASP A 114 12.16 -1.91 24.23
C ASP A 114 12.87 -1.57 22.90
N GLU A 115 12.70 -2.38 21.84
CA GLU A 115 13.34 -2.23 20.51
C GLU A 115 14.88 -2.28 20.47
N GLU A 116 15.51 -2.68 21.56
CA GLU A 116 16.97 -2.79 21.69
C GLU A 116 17.49 -4.16 21.20
N LEU A 117 18.68 -4.17 20.58
CA LEU A 117 19.45 -5.40 20.35
C LEU A 117 20.00 -5.89 21.70
N GLN A 118 19.67 -7.13 22.04
CA GLN A 118 20.11 -7.78 23.28
C GLN A 118 20.87 -9.08 22.99
N GLY A 119 21.92 -9.35 23.76
CA GLY A 119 22.67 -10.59 23.70
C GLY A 119 23.18 -11.03 25.07
N ARG A 120 23.39 -12.34 25.25
CA ARG A 120 23.96 -12.90 26.48
C ARG A 120 25.48 -12.78 26.44
N LEU A 121 26.08 -12.31 27.52
CA LEU A 121 27.53 -12.28 27.65
C LEU A 121 28.08 -13.67 27.99
N VAL A 122 29.20 -14.02 27.35
CA VAL A 122 29.96 -15.24 27.59
C VAL A 122 31.45 -14.90 27.74
N GLY A 123 32.14 -15.58 28.65
CA GLY A 123 33.57 -15.36 28.90
C GLY A 123 33.91 -13.97 29.47
N PHE A 124 32.94 -13.25 30.03
CA PHE A 124 33.16 -11.97 30.69
C PHE A 124 33.57 -12.20 32.15
N THR A 125 34.72 -11.66 32.55
CA THR A 125 35.16 -11.60 33.95
C THR A 125 35.30 -10.13 34.33
N PRO A 126 34.42 -9.56 35.17
CA PRO A 126 34.52 -8.15 35.57
C PRO A 126 35.77 -7.86 36.40
N PRO A 127 36.43 -6.69 36.28
CA PRO A 127 36.14 -5.56 35.39
C PRO A 127 36.88 -5.69 34.04
N GLY A 128 36.98 -6.90 33.50
CA GLY A 128 37.70 -7.20 32.28
C GLY A 128 37.11 -6.49 31.06
N ALA A 129 37.99 -6.13 30.12
CA ALA A 129 37.60 -5.35 28.96
C ALA A 129 37.03 -6.19 27.81
N THR A 130 37.17 -7.53 27.82
CA THR A 130 36.81 -8.36 26.66
C THR A 130 35.75 -9.39 27.02
N ALA A 131 34.75 -9.54 26.15
CA ALA A 131 33.70 -10.55 26.28
C ALA A 131 33.21 -11.05 24.92
N GLY A 132 32.58 -12.21 24.90
CA GLY A 132 31.77 -12.65 23.77
C GLY A 132 30.30 -12.31 24.01
N VAL A 133 29.58 -11.91 22.96
CA VAL A 133 28.12 -11.68 23.01
C VAL A 133 27.46 -12.68 22.09
N VAL A 134 26.55 -13.49 22.64
CA VAL A 134 25.75 -14.45 21.87
C VAL A 134 24.33 -13.90 21.74
N PHE A 135 23.86 -13.74 20.51
CA PHE A 135 22.51 -13.28 20.20
C PHE A 135 21.52 -14.45 20.11
N GLU A 136 20.23 -14.16 20.26
CA GLU A 136 19.17 -15.13 20.02
C GLU A 136 19.22 -15.67 18.59
N PRO A 137 18.95 -16.98 18.37
CA PRO A 137 19.00 -17.55 17.03
C PRO A 137 18.01 -16.88 16.08
N VAL A 138 18.53 -16.38 14.96
CA VAL A 138 17.73 -15.73 13.91
C VAL A 138 17.43 -16.74 12.81
N ARG A 139 16.13 -16.92 12.52
CA ARG A 139 15.61 -17.81 11.47
C ARG A 139 14.38 -17.19 10.81
N PHE A 140 14.12 -17.60 9.57
CA PHE A 140 12.89 -17.25 8.83
C PHE A 140 12.61 -15.74 8.70
N VAL A 141 13.66 -14.94 8.50
CA VAL A 141 13.57 -13.48 8.47
C VAL A 141 12.65 -13.02 7.35
N LYS A 142 12.83 -13.55 6.13
CA LYS A 142 12.05 -13.15 4.97
C LYS A 142 10.62 -13.68 5.04
N LEU A 143 10.45 -14.91 5.50
CA LEU A 143 9.13 -15.52 5.66
C LEU A 143 8.28 -14.76 6.68
N ASN A 144 8.86 -14.41 7.83
CA ASN A 144 8.17 -13.62 8.85
C ASN A 144 7.82 -12.21 8.34
N ALA A 145 8.72 -11.56 7.60
CA ALA A 145 8.45 -10.25 7.03
C ALA A 145 7.29 -10.27 6.02
N ILE A 146 7.23 -11.28 5.14
CA ILE A 146 6.13 -11.44 4.18
C ILE A 146 4.81 -11.78 4.88
N ALA A 147 4.85 -12.65 5.89
CA ALA A 147 3.67 -12.98 6.69
C ALA A 147 3.11 -11.74 7.43
N SER A 148 3.99 -10.95 8.06
CA SER A 148 3.59 -9.69 8.71
C SER A 148 2.96 -8.73 7.72
N ALA A 149 3.64 -8.49 6.58
CA ALA A 149 3.12 -7.61 5.54
C ALA A 149 1.74 -8.05 5.04
N ALA A 150 1.50 -9.35 4.89
CA ALA A 150 0.20 -9.87 4.50
C ALA A 150 -0.90 -9.55 5.54
N LEU A 151 -0.60 -9.71 6.83
CA LEU A 151 -1.53 -9.37 7.92
C LEU A 151 -1.78 -7.85 8.02
N ASP A 152 -0.73 -7.04 7.88
CA ASP A 152 -0.82 -5.58 7.91
C ASP A 152 -1.69 -5.08 6.75
N PHE A 153 -1.51 -5.61 5.53
CA PHE A 153 -2.37 -5.26 4.39
C PHE A 153 -3.81 -5.71 4.58
N ALA A 154 -4.06 -6.86 5.21
CA ALA A 154 -5.42 -7.29 5.53
C ALA A 154 -6.12 -6.30 6.48
N LYS A 155 -5.39 -5.79 7.49
CA LYS A 155 -5.89 -4.75 8.40
C LYS A 155 -6.18 -3.45 7.65
N THR A 156 -5.24 -2.97 6.82
CA THR A 156 -5.45 -1.77 5.99
C THR A 156 -6.68 -1.92 5.08
N ALA A 157 -6.86 -3.08 4.45
CA ALA A 157 -8.01 -3.34 3.61
C ALA A 157 -9.34 -3.26 4.39
N ALA A 158 -9.38 -3.81 5.61
CA ALA A 158 -10.55 -3.72 6.48
C ALA A 158 -10.86 -2.27 6.90
N GLU A 159 -9.84 -1.51 7.31
CA GLU A 159 -9.98 -0.10 7.68
C GLU A 159 -10.54 0.75 6.52
N LEU A 160 -10.02 0.53 5.31
CA LEU A 160 -10.52 1.18 4.09
C LEU A 160 -11.98 0.79 3.81
N ALA A 161 -12.32 -0.49 3.91
CA ALA A 161 -13.68 -0.97 3.68
C ALA A 161 -14.69 -0.31 4.64
N PHE A 162 -14.37 -0.22 5.94
CA PHE A 162 -15.23 0.46 6.91
C PHE A 162 -15.40 1.95 6.61
N GLY A 163 -14.31 2.63 6.24
CA GLY A 163 -14.38 4.04 5.81
C GLY A 163 -15.28 4.25 4.60
N LEU A 164 -15.18 3.37 3.60
CA LEU A 164 -15.99 3.42 2.38
C LEU A 164 -17.47 3.17 2.65
N ILE A 165 -17.82 2.23 3.55
CA ILE A 165 -19.22 1.95 3.91
C ILE A 165 -19.91 3.20 4.45
N GLY A 166 -19.26 3.92 5.38
CA GLY A 166 -19.85 5.13 5.97
C GLY A 166 -20.08 6.24 4.94
N VAL A 167 -19.10 6.48 4.07
CA VAL A 167 -19.21 7.48 2.99
C VAL A 167 -20.30 7.08 2.00
N LEU A 168 -20.34 5.82 1.55
CA LEU A 168 -21.36 5.30 0.65
C LEU A 168 -22.77 5.47 1.23
N ALA A 169 -22.98 5.05 2.48
CA ALA A 169 -24.28 5.13 3.13
C ALA A 169 -24.78 6.59 3.21
N LEU A 170 -23.90 7.52 3.58
CA LEU A 170 -24.24 8.94 3.65
C LEU A 170 -24.63 9.51 2.28
N PHE A 171 -23.78 9.31 1.26
CA PHE A 171 -24.02 9.90 -0.05
C PHE A 171 -25.18 9.24 -0.79
N LEU A 172 -25.36 7.91 -0.68
CA LEU A 172 -26.52 7.23 -1.23
C LEU A 172 -27.81 7.66 -0.54
N GLY A 173 -27.79 7.86 0.79
CA GLY A 173 -28.92 8.42 1.53
C GLY A 173 -29.28 9.84 1.07
N MET A 174 -28.29 10.73 0.98
CA MET A 174 -28.50 12.09 0.45
C MET A 174 -28.98 12.09 -1.00
N LEU A 175 -28.43 11.21 -1.84
CA LEU A 175 -28.86 11.06 -3.22
C LEU A 175 -30.33 10.61 -3.29
N LYS A 176 -30.74 9.69 -2.42
CA LYS A 176 -32.13 9.24 -2.38
C LYS A 176 -33.09 10.37 -2.01
N ILE A 177 -32.72 11.20 -1.04
CA ILE A 177 -33.45 12.42 -0.68
C ILE A 177 -33.49 13.40 -1.86
N ALA A 178 -32.38 13.58 -2.57
CA ALA A 178 -32.28 14.46 -3.74
C ALA A 178 -33.10 13.93 -4.93
N GLU A 179 -33.23 12.61 -5.09
CA GLU A 179 -34.07 11.95 -6.08
C GLU A 179 -35.56 12.19 -5.76
N ASP A 180 -35.97 11.90 -4.53
CA ASP A 180 -37.35 12.03 -4.07
C ASP A 180 -37.82 13.50 -4.06
N SER A 181 -36.89 14.46 -3.91
CA SER A 181 -37.17 15.90 -4.00
C SER A 181 -37.08 16.49 -5.42
N GLY A 182 -36.74 15.68 -6.43
CA GLY A 182 -36.63 16.12 -7.82
C GLY A 182 -35.33 16.86 -8.18
N ILE A 183 -34.42 17.08 -7.21
CA ILE A 183 -33.13 17.78 -7.41
C ILE A 183 -32.25 17.03 -8.41
N VAL A 184 -32.25 15.69 -8.37
CA VAL A 184 -31.47 14.87 -9.31
C VAL A 184 -31.91 15.11 -10.76
N TYR A 185 -33.21 15.23 -11.02
CA TYR A 185 -33.72 15.52 -12.37
C TYR A 185 -33.27 16.91 -12.87
N ALA A 186 -33.23 17.91 -11.98
CA ALA A 186 -32.71 19.24 -12.31
C ALA A 186 -31.21 19.18 -12.64
N LEU A 187 -30.43 18.42 -11.86
CA LEU A 187 -29.01 18.20 -12.11
C LEU A 187 -28.76 17.47 -13.44
N VAL A 188 -29.51 16.40 -13.71
CA VAL A 188 -29.42 15.65 -14.98
C VAL A 188 -29.69 16.59 -16.15
N LYS A 189 -30.72 17.44 -16.06
CA LYS A 189 -31.03 18.43 -17.12
C LYS A 189 -29.89 19.43 -17.35
N LEU A 190 -29.17 19.83 -16.29
CA LEU A 190 -28.03 20.75 -16.37
C LEU A 190 -26.82 20.12 -17.06
N VAL A 191 -26.50 18.86 -16.73
CA VAL A 191 -25.30 18.15 -17.27
C VAL A 191 -25.56 17.44 -18.60
N ARG A 192 -26.84 17.24 -18.95
CA ARG A 192 -27.31 16.64 -20.21
C ARG A 192 -26.59 17.13 -21.47
N PRO A 193 -26.36 18.43 -21.73
CA PRO A 193 -25.69 18.87 -22.96
C PRO A 193 -24.28 18.30 -23.12
N ILE A 194 -23.60 18.01 -22.01
CA ILE A 194 -22.24 17.46 -22.00
C ILE A 194 -22.26 15.93 -22.07
N LEU A 195 -23.13 15.28 -21.29
CA LEU A 195 -23.13 13.82 -21.17
C LEU A 195 -23.90 13.10 -22.28
N ARG A 196 -24.97 13.70 -22.83
CA ARG A 196 -25.77 13.05 -23.89
C ARG A 196 -24.97 12.71 -25.14
N PRO A 197 -24.08 13.60 -25.65
CA PRO A 197 -23.20 13.24 -26.75
C PRO A 197 -22.19 12.14 -26.42
N LEU A 198 -21.91 11.86 -25.14
CA LEU A 198 -20.99 10.83 -24.67
C LEU A 198 -21.68 9.47 -24.45
N PHE A 199 -22.93 9.49 -23.99
CA PHE A 199 -23.73 8.32 -23.66
C PHE A 199 -25.05 8.29 -24.46
N PRO A 200 -25.01 8.08 -25.79
CA PRO A 200 -26.19 8.18 -26.65
C PRO A 200 -27.22 7.07 -26.44
N GLU A 201 -26.81 5.94 -25.85
CA GLU A 201 -27.65 4.76 -25.62
C GLU A 201 -28.45 4.85 -24.30
N VAL A 202 -28.15 5.84 -23.46
CA VAL A 202 -28.80 6.01 -22.15
C VAL A 202 -30.01 6.94 -22.31
N PRO A 203 -31.22 6.54 -21.86
CA PRO A 203 -32.40 7.40 -21.92
C PRO A 203 -32.18 8.72 -21.17
N ALA A 204 -32.77 9.81 -21.67
CA ALA A 204 -32.48 11.16 -21.20
C ALA A 204 -32.82 11.41 -19.72
N ASP A 205 -33.81 10.68 -19.20
CA ASP A 205 -34.30 10.81 -17.82
C ASP A 205 -33.83 9.64 -16.93
N HIS A 206 -32.92 8.80 -17.43
CA HIS A 206 -32.41 7.66 -16.67
C HIS A 206 -31.42 8.10 -15.57
N PRO A 207 -31.54 7.57 -14.33
CA PRO A 207 -30.68 7.96 -13.19
C PRO A 207 -29.18 7.72 -13.42
N ALA A 208 -28.83 6.81 -14.34
CA ALA A 208 -27.44 6.55 -14.74
C ALA A 208 -26.68 7.84 -15.11
N LEU A 209 -27.30 8.80 -15.81
CA LEU A 209 -26.64 10.06 -16.17
C LEU A 209 -26.30 10.92 -14.95
N GLY A 210 -27.14 10.91 -13.93
CA GLY A 210 -26.88 11.61 -12.66
C GLY A 210 -25.72 10.97 -11.90
N MET A 211 -25.68 9.63 -11.84
CA MET A 211 -24.58 8.90 -11.20
C MET A 211 -23.24 9.09 -11.91
N ILE A 212 -23.25 9.09 -13.25
CA ILE A 212 -22.07 9.41 -14.06
C ILE A 212 -21.62 10.84 -13.77
N ALA A 213 -22.54 11.81 -13.72
CA ALA A 213 -22.19 13.19 -13.40
C ALA A 213 -21.54 13.34 -12.02
N LEU A 214 -22.06 12.65 -11.00
CA LEU A 214 -21.49 12.65 -9.64
C LEU A 214 -20.10 12.00 -9.60
N ASN A 215 -19.92 10.87 -10.29
CA ASN A 215 -18.62 10.21 -10.42
C ASN A 215 -17.57 11.11 -11.10
N LEU A 216 -17.94 11.75 -12.22
CA LEU A 216 -17.05 12.68 -12.93
C LEU A 216 -16.73 13.90 -12.06
N THR A 217 -17.72 14.45 -11.36
CA THR A 217 -17.54 15.58 -10.45
C THR A 217 -16.55 15.22 -9.33
N ALA A 218 -16.71 14.07 -8.68
CA ALA A 218 -15.79 13.61 -7.65
C ALA A 218 -14.35 13.47 -8.17
N THR A 219 -14.19 12.98 -9.40
CA THR A 219 -12.87 12.85 -10.06
C THR A 219 -12.25 14.23 -10.37
N VAL A 220 -13.05 15.14 -10.94
CA VAL A 220 -12.66 16.50 -11.33
C VAL A 220 -12.21 17.34 -10.12
N PHE A 221 -12.90 17.22 -8.99
CA PHE A 221 -12.60 17.97 -7.76
C PHE A 221 -11.56 17.31 -6.85
N GLY A 222 -10.91 16.22 -7.28
CA GLY A 222 -9.86 15.57 -6.48
C GLY A 222 -10.39 14.74 -5.30
N LEU A 223 -11.70 14.47 -5.25
CA LEU A 223 -12.38 13.64 -4.25
C LEU A 223 -12.34 12.15 -4.66
N GLY A 224 -11.17 11.65 -5.06
CA GLY A 224 -11.01 10.32 -5.67
C GLY A 224 -11.55 9.17 -4.82
N ASN A 225 -11.47 9.27 -3.49
CA ASN A 225 -12.01 8.28 -2.55
C ASN A 225 -13.55 8.16 -2.61
N ALA A 226 -14.25 9.22 -3.05
CA ALA A 226 -15.69 9.22 -3.28
C ALA A 226 -16.06 8.94 -4.76
N ALA A 227 -15.10 8.99 -5.69
CA ALA A 227 -15.38 8.75 -7.11
C ALA A 227 -15.72 7.28 -7.39
N THR A 228 -14.94 6.34 -6.85
CA THR A 228 -15.14 4.89 -7.01
C THR A 228 -16.55 4.43 -6.63
N PRO A 229 -17.12 4.80 -5.45
CA PRO A 229 -18.46 4.37 -5.11
C PRO A 229 -19.55 4.88 -6.07
N PHE A 230 -19.46 6.13 -6.52
CA PHE A 230 -20.37 6.65 -7.55
C PHE A 230 -20.18 5.95 -8.90
N GLY A 231 -18.94 5.58 -9.24
CA GLY A 231 -18.61 4.85 -10.47
C GLY A 231 -19.20 3.44 -10.48
N ILE A 232 -19.10 2.70 -9.37
CA ILE A 232 -19.75 1.38 -9.21
C ILE A 232 -21.25 1.53 -9.37
N LYS A 233 -21.87 2.49 -8.67
CA LYS A 233 -23.32 2.69 -8.77
C LYS A 233 -23.76 3.14 -10.16
N ALA A 234 -22.97 3.96 -10.87
CA ALA A 234 -23.20 4.29 -12.27
C ALA A 234 -23.13 3.05 -13.18
N MET A 235 -22.17 2.14 -12.94
CA MET A 235 -22.10 0.87 -13.67
C MET A 235 -23.31 -0.02 -13.39
N GLU A 236 -23.79 -0.10 -12.14
CA GLU A 236 -25.03 -0.83 -11.82
C GLU A 236 -26.25 -0.27 -12.56
N GLU A 237 -26.40 1.06 -12.62
CA GLU A 237 -27.50 1.70 -13.36
C GLU A 237 -27.37 1.50 -14.88
N LEU A 238 -26.15 1.50 -15.43
CA LEU A 238 -25.93 1.15 -16.84
C LEU A 238 -26.19 -0.34 -17.11
N GLN A 239 -25.90 -1.22 -16.15
CA GLN A 239 -26.12 -2.65 -16.26
C GLN A 239 -27.62 -2.99 -16.34
N LYS A 240 -28.49 -2.21 -15.68
CA LYS A 240 -29.96 -2.37 -15.82
C LYS A 240 -30.46 -2.14 -17.25
N LEU A 241 -29.73 -1.34 -18.03
CA LEU A 241 -30.03 -1.07 -19.45
C LEU A 241 -29.33 -2.07 -20.38
N ASN A 242 -28.45 -2.93 -19.85
CA ASN A 242 -27.64 -3.83 -20.63
C ASN A 242 -28.42 -5.11 -20.96
N PRO A 243 -28.63 -5.44 -22.25
CA PRO A 243 -29.34 -6.66 -22.64
C PRO A 243 -28.51 -7.95 -22.45
N SER A 244 -27.23 -7.85 -22.07
CA SER A 244 -26.36 -9.00 -21.81
C SER A 244 -25.60 -8.82 -20.50
N GLU A 245 -25.73 -9.76 -19.56
CA GLU A 245 -25.03 -9.66 -18.27
C GLU A 245 -23.51 -9.79 -18.39
N ASP A 246 -23.04 -10.65 -19.29
CA ASP A 246 -21.63 -10.99 -19.42
C ASP A 246 -20.82 -10.08 -20.36
N THR A 247 -21.48 -9.15 -21.07
CA THR A 247 -20.83 -8.30 -22.08
C THR A 247 -21.14 -6.83 -21.82
N ALA A 248 -20.09 -6.00 -21.73
CA ALA A 248 -20.25 -4.57 -21.51
C ALA A 248 -20.79 -3.82 -22.74
N THR A 249 -21.67 -2.85 -22.53
CA THR A 249 -22.15 -1.93 -23.57
C THR A 249 -21.13 -0.82 -23.87
N ASN A 250 -21.28 -0.12 -25.00
CA ASN A 250 -20.42 1.03 -25.33
C ASN A 250 -20.48 2.11 -24.25
N SER A 251 -21.64 2.30 -23.63
CA SER A 251 -21.84 3.25 -22.52
C SER A 251 -21.03 2.86 -21.28
N MET A 252 -20.96 1.57 -20.93
CA MET A 252 -20.11 1.10 -19.83
C MET A 252 -18.62 1.26 -20.16
N VAL A 253 -18.20 0.90 -21.37
CA VAL A 253 -16.81 1.08 -21.82
C VAL A 253 -16.40 2.56 -21.82
N MET A 254 -17.30 3.46 -22.25
CA MET A 254 -17.07 4.91 -22.21
C MET A 254 -16.88 5.42 -20.77
N LEU A 255 -17.75 4.99 -19.84
CA LEU A 255 -17.64 5.38 -18.43
C LEU A 255 -16.30 4.92 -17.84
N LEU A 256 -15.89 3.68 -18.12
CA LEU A 256 -14.62 3.14 -17.67
C LEU A 256 -13.44 3.93 -18.24
N ALA A 257 -13.44 4.20 -19.55
CA ALA A 257 -12.36 4.94 -20.22
C ALA A 257 -12.21 6.36 -19.66
N ILE A 258 -13.32 7.05 -19.38
CA ILE A 258 -13.28 8.39 -18.77
C ILE A 258 -12.73 8.33 -17.34
N ASN A 259 -13.12 7.34 -16.54
CA ASN A 259 -12.58 7.15 -15.18
C ASN A 259 -11.08 6.84 -15.21
N THR A 260 -10.62 6.00 -16.15
CA THR A 260 -9.20 5.71 -16.33
C THR A 260 -8.40 6.94 -16.76
N ALA A 261 -8.97 7.81 -17.60
CA ALA A 261 -8.33 9.07 -17.98
C ALA A 261 -8.25 10.09 -16.83
N SER A 262 -9.09 9.93 -15.78
CA SER A 262 -9.02 10.65 -14.52
C SER A 262 -8.83 12.16 -14.69
N LEU A 263 -9.80 12.83 -15.34
CA LEU A 263 -9.78 14.29 -15.48
C LEU A 263 -9.76 14.95 -14.10
N GLN A 264 -8.74 15.76 -13.84
CA GLN A 264 -8.52 16.38 -12.54
C GLN A 264 -8.23 17.86 -12.72
N LEU A 265 -9.15 18.72 -12.28
CA LEU A 265 -8.99 20.18 -12.36
C LEU A 265 -8.23 20.72 -11.15
N VAL A 266 -8.37 20.06 -10.00
CA VAL A 266 -7.67 20.41 -8.76
C VAL A 266 -6.61 19.34 -8.50
N PRO A 267 -5.37 19.71 -8.17
CA PRO A 267 -4.36 18.73 -7.82
C PRO A 267 -4.82 17.81 -6.69
N PRO A 268 -4.40 16.52 -6.69
CA PRO A 268 -4.75 15.60 -5.62
C PRO A 268 -4.44 16.19 -4.25
N VAL A 269 -5.38 16.07 -3.31
CA VAL A 269 -5.21 16.57 -1.93
C VAL A 269 -3.93 16.00 -1.28
N LEU A 270 -3.56 14.77 -1.63
CA LEU A 270 -2.30 14.14 -1.20
C LEU A 270 -1.05 14.90 -1.72
N LEU A 271 -1.06 15.30 -3.00
CA LEU A 271 0.04 16.09 -3.58
C LEU A 271 0.15 17.46 -2.92
N LEU A 272 -0.99 18.09 -2.59
CA LEU A 272 -1.02 19.35 -1.85
C LEU A 272 -0.41 19.19 -0.46
N ALA A 273 -0.75 18.10 0.23
CA ALA A 273 -0.21 17.78 1.55
C ALA A 273 1.31 17.50 1.53
N LEU A 274 1.83 16.90 0.45
CA LEU A 274 3.24 16.56 0.32
C LEU A 274 4.12 17.73 -0.14
N MET A 275 3.61 18.59 -1.03
CA MET A 275 4.41 19.63 -1.69
C MET A 275 4.11 21.06 -1.24
N GLY A 276 3.05 21.26 -0.44
CA GLY A 276 2.62 22.60 -0.03
C GLY A 276 2.43 23.53 -1.23
N THR A 277 3.04 24.72 -1.19
CA THR A 277 2.93 25.74 -2.26
C THR A 277 3.69 25.38 -3.55
N GLY A 278 4.59 24.40 -3.52
CA GLY A 278 5.34 23.94 -4.70
C GLY A 278 4.46 23.30 -5.77
N ILE A 279 3.24 22.87 -5.40
CA ILE A 279 2.26 22.26 -6.30
C ILE A 279 1.79 23.18 -7.43
N ASN A 280 1.90 24.50 -7.25
CA ASN A 280 1.47 25.48 -8.25
C ASN A 280 2.17 25.29 -9.61
N THR A 281 3.41 24.80 -9.58
CA THR A 281 4.18 24.50 -10.80
C THR A 281 3.65 23.28 -11.56
N LEU A 282 2.92 22.38 -10.89
CA LEU A 282 2.40 21.14 -11.44
C LEU A 282 0.95 21.24 -11.93
N ILE A 283 0.21 22.28 -11.56
CA ILE A 283 -1.20 22.45 -11.94
C ILE A 283 -1.37 22.41 -13.46
N PHE A 284 -0.59 23.19 -14.21
CA PHE A 284 -0.69 23.25 -15.67
C PHE A 284 -0.31 21.92 -16.36
N PRO A 285 0.82 21.27 -16.01
CA PRO A 285 1.14 19.94 -16.54
C PRO A 285 0.07 18.88 -16.24
N ILE A 286 -0.46 18.84 -15.01
CA ILE A 286 -1.50 17.87 -14.59
C ILE A 286 -2.77 18.11 -15.40
N LEU A 287 -3.25 19.35 -15.47
CA LEU A 287 -4.45 19.71 -16.22
C LEU A 287 -4.31 19.35 -17.70
N THR A 288 -3.18 19.72 -18.32
CA THR A 288 -2.95 19.47 -19.75
C THR A 288 -2.91 17.98 -20.04
N THR A 289 -2.19 17.21 -19.22
CA THR A 289 -2.04 15.76 -19.42
C THR A 289 -3.37 15.03 -19.24
N THR A 290 -4.14 15.38 -18.20
CA THR A 290 -5.42 14.74 -17.91
C THR A 290 -6.50 15.09 -18.94
N VAL A 291 -6.54 16.35 -19.43
CA VAL A 291 -7.45 16.76 -20.51
C VAL A 291 -7.11 16.02 -21.81
N LEU A 292 -5.83 15.98 -22.19
CA LEU A 292 -5.40 15.24 -23.40
C LEU A 292 -5.70 13.75 -23.28
N GLY A 293 -5.42 13.15 -22.11
CA GLY A 293 -5.76 11.77 -21.81
C GLY A 293 -7.26 11.48 -21.94
N LEU A 294 -8.11 12.39 -21.44
CA LEU A 294 -9.56 12.30 -21.56
C LEU A 294 -10.02 12.35 -23.03
N ILE A 295 -9.48 13.29 -23.81
CA ILE A 295 -9.81 13.40 -25.24
C ILE A 295 -9.42 12.10 -25.96
N VAL A 296 -8.21 11.60 -25.73
CA VAL A 296 -7.73 10.34 -26.32
C VAL A 296 -8.63 9.18 -25.92
N ALA A 297 -9.01 9.07 -24.65
CA ALA A 297 -9.88 8.01 -24.15
C ALA A 297 -11.26 8.04 -24.85
N ILE A 298 -11.91 9.20 -24.91
CA ILE A 298 -13.22 9.36 -25.56
C ILE A 298 -13.14 9.03 -27.05
N VAL A 299 -12.12 9.55 -27.75
CA VAL A 299 -11.93 9.33 -29.19
C VAL A 299 -11.61 7.86 -29.46
N ALA A 300 -10.72 7.25 -28.69
CA ALA A 300 -10.35 5.84 -28.83
C ALA A 300 -11.57 4.93 -28.64
N THR A 301 -12.35 5.13 -27.57
CA THR A 301 -13.57 4.34 -27.33
C THR A 301 -14.58 4.50 -28.48
N ARG A 302 -14.73 5.71 -29.02
CA ARG A 302 -15.61 5.99 -30.18
C ARG A 302 -15.17 5.32 -31.46
N VAL A 303 -13.87 5.34 -31.75
CA VAL A 303 -13.30 4.78 -32.98
C VAL A 303 -13.28 3.25 -32.90
N LEU A 304 -12.79 2.70 -31.78
CA LEU A 304 -12.76 1.26 -31.54
C LEU A 304 -14.17 0.67 -31.56
N GLY A 305 -15.13 1.30 -30.89
CA GLY A 305 -16.54 0.88 -30.92
C GLY A 305 -17.18 0.91 -32.31
N ARG A 306 -16.55 1.54 -33.31
CA ARG A 306 -17.01 1.53 -34.72
C ARG A 306 -16.32 0.48 -35.60
N LEU A 307 -15.28 -0.18 -35.13
CA LEU A 307 -14.62 -1.25 -35.89
C LEU A 307 -15.50 -2.51 -35.92
N PRO A 308 -15.46 -3.29 -37.02
CA PRO A 308 -16.39 -4.41 -37.23
C PRO A 308 -16.33 -5.47 -36.13
N GLY A 309 -15.14 -5.75 -35.58
CA GLY A 309 -14.96 -6.71 -34.48
C GLY A 309 -15.69 -6.29 -33.19
N TYR A 310 -15.44 -5.07 -32.72
CA TYR A 310 -16.07 -4.54 -31.50
C TYR A 310 -17.57 -4.23 -31.70
N ARG A 311 -17.97 -3.79 -32.90
CA ARG A 311 -19.39 -3.61 -33.26
C ARG A 311 -20.18 -4.90 -33.30
N ALA A 312 -19.53 -6.06 -33.45
CA ALA A 312 -20.20 -7.35 -33.46
C ALA A 312 -20.43 -7.89 -32.04
N SER A 313 -19.60 -7.46 -31.08
CA SER A 313 -19.74 -7.80 -29.66
C SER A 313 -20.72 -6.88 -28.90
N ASP A 314 -21.14 -5.76 -29.47
CA ASP A 314 -22.07 -4.82 -28.83
C ASP A 314 -23.43 -5.48 -28.50
N PRO A 315 -23.80 -5.61 -27.22
CA PRO A 315 -25.07 -6.20 -26.80
C PRO A 315 -26.29 -5.46 -27.35
N ASN A 316 -26.21 -4.13 -27.47
CA ASN A 316 -27.33 -3.28 -27.88
C ASN A 316 -27.72 -3.48 -29.34
N ARG A 317 -26.81 -4.06 -30.15
CA ARG A 317 -27.08 -4.35 -31.56
C ARG A 317 -27.94 -5.60 -31.77
N ARG A 318 -27.96 -6.51 -30.79
CA ARG A 318 -28.71 -7.78 -30.85
C ARG A 318 -30.06 -7.70 -30.14
N ALA A 319 -30.33 -6.61 -29.44
CA ALA A 319 -31.58 -6.40 -28.74
C ALA A 319 -32.74 -6.19 -29.74
N PRO A 320 -33.92 -6.81 -29.51
CA PRO A 320 -35.11 -6.45 -30.26
C PRO A 320 -35.44 -4.96 -30.04
N PRO A 321 -36.06 -4.27 -31.03
CA PRO A 321 -36.44 -2.88 -30.86
C PRO A 321 -37.33 -2.71 -29.62
N PRO A 322 -37.21 -1.58 -28.89
CA PRO A 322 -38.04 -1.34 -27.71
C PRO A 322 -39.52 -1.43 -28.11
N ALA A 323 -40.30 -2.19 -27.34
CA ALA A 323 -41.75 -2.23 -27.50
C ALA A 323 -42.27 -0.79 -27.45
N ALA A 324 -42.99 -0.36 -28.48
CA ALA A 324 -43.61 0.96 -28.52
C ALA A 324 -44.45 1.11 -27.24
N ALA A 325 -44.13 2.11 -26.43
CA ALA A 325 -44.96 2.46 -25.29
C ALA A 325 -46.36 2.78 -25.84
N GLU A 326 -47.35 1.99 -25.45
CA GLU A 326 -48.75 2.31 -25.71
C GLU A 326 -49.06 3.67 -25.05
N ALA A 327 -49.67 4.55 -25.85
CA ALA A 327 -49.92 5.96 -25.58
C ALA A 327 -50.96 6.19 -24.48
#